data_AF-A0A9W4ULS6-F1
#
_entry.id   AF-A0A9W4ULS6-F1
#
_cell.length_a   1.000
_cell.length_b   1.000
_cell.length_c   1.000
_cell.angle_alpha   90.00
_cell.angle_beta   90.00
_cell.angle_gamma   90.00
#
_symmetry.space_group_name_H-M   'P 1'
#
loop_
_entity.id
_entity.type
_entity.pdbx_description
1 polymer ?
#
loop_
_entity_poly.entity_id
_entity_poly.type
_entity_poly.pdbx_seq_one_letter_code
_entity_poly.pdbx_strand_id
1 'polypeptide(L)'
;MLSRYLHFLSLALAGTVAADPAARSSRSTSVTHTSTASADVASAAATALTESSTSNVKGQAFDRLLTIYLETTAYENAIADPDCQALIEKGILHTNTYGVGAPSQPNYIAPGSGDTFGLNSDSFILVDKNVSTVIDLLEDKKISWSDYNEGLPYTGFEGFAYSNPIEGNYERKHNLLARFDSIRLNPHRISRVKNLTLFYQDLEDELLPQWSFVTPNLYNDGHDTNISVSCNWTRSFVEPLLNNSYFNDNALIYITWQANGQEPTARNHVAGILLGSAIPQSFVGTNDSAYYNHYSDISTVEANWKLHHLGRWDVGANVWDVVGRLTGDKIRQWDDTIAGGSFESYYWNQSYGGVFSSANDTTHTYVAPNVDLVHNGRTILPAIKAKWGNNCRDSTSDDNQDDDDESYTEEYYNQEYDEKYYKEEYYNQEYEEHYYKEEYYNQEYDEDSYSEEYYNQEYRDGADEGYNGNSADMSLEHVESKKGPGRNREGRKEGNRGRNRIYCLPDYYRDIIELPDNFHPPKGFEVPIPLAPAPPIKTPIRVYPYANPPAS
;
A
#
# COMPACT_ATOMS: atom_id res chain seq x y z
N MET A 1 20.07 -54.81 -58.89
CA MET A 1 19.09 -54.01 -59.66
C MET A 1 19.29 -52.55 -59.26
N LEU A 2 20.08 -51.78 -60.02
CA LEU A 2 19.62 -50.77 -61.00
C LEU A 2 18.71 -49.72 -60.34
N SER A 3 19.24 -48.58 -59.85
CA SER A 3 19.70 -47.36 -60.56
C SER A 3 18.56 -46.42 -61.02
N ARG A 4 18.59 -45.16 -60.51
CA ARG A 4 18.38 -43.85 -61.18
C ARG A 4 18.18 -42.74 -60.11
N TYR A 5 19.19 -41.94 -59.77
CA TYR A 5 19.55 -40.60 -60.32
C TYR A 5 18.49 -39.50 -60.15
N LEU A 6 18.80 -38.44 -59.39
CA LEU A 6 19.09 -37.09 -59.92
C LEU A 6 19.69 -36.15 -58.84
N HIS A 7 20.69 -35.38 -59.23
CA HIS A 7 21.35 -34.29 -58.48
C HIS A 7 20.54 -32.98 -58.57
N PHE A 8 20.59 -32.15 -57.52
CA PHE A 8 20.62 -30.69 -57.67
C PHE A 8 21.51 -30.05 -56.60
N LEU A 9 22.49 -29.27 -57.06
CA LEU A 9 23.31 -28.33 -56.30
C LEU A 9 22.43 -27.21 -55.72
N SER A 10 22.76 -26.72 -54.52
CA SER A 10 22.51 -25.32 -54.17
C SER A 10 23.66 -24.73 -53.34
N LEU A 11 24.02 -23.53 -53.78
CA LEU A 11 25.12 -22.65 -53.41
C LEU A 11 25.07 -22.20 -51.95
N ALA A 12 26.25 -22.12 -51.32
CA ALA A 12 26.48 -21.28 -50.16
C ALA A 12 26.53 -19.79 -50.59
N LEU A 13 25.73 -18.94 -49.95
CA LEU A 13 25.99 -17.50 -49.88
C LEU A 13 26.14 -17.12 -48.40
N ALA A 14 27.35 -16.74 -48.03
CA ALA A 14 27.64 -16.02 -46.80
C ALA A 14 27.16 -14.58 -46.97
N GLY A 15 26.08 -14.21 -46.26
CA GLY A 15 25.65 -12.83 -46.10
C GLY A 15 26.22 -12.26 -44.81
N THR A 16 27.20 -11.37 -44.93
CA THR A 16 27.68 -10.52 -43.84
C THR A 16 26.59 -9.51 -43.47
N VAL A 17 25.98 -9.65 -42.29
CA VAL A 17 25.12 -8.60 -41.72
C VAL A 17 26.02 -7.69 -40.90
N ALA A 18 26.13 -6.44 -41.35
CA ALA A 18 26.79 -5.37 -40.62
C ALA A 18 26.06 -5.12 -39.29
N ALA A 19 26.82 -5.03 -38.20
CA ALA A 19 26.30 -4.68 -36.89
C ALA A 19 25.87 -3.21 -36.87
N ASP A 20 24.61 -2.97 -36.55
CA ASP A 20 24.04 -1.64 -36.30
C ASP A 20 24.11 -1.38 -34.78
N PRO A 21 24.89 -0.42 -34.27
CA PRO A 21 25.05 -0.20 -32.83
C PRO A 21 24.00 0.78 -32.33
N ALA A 22 22.74 0.34 -32.23
CA ALA A 22 21.69 1.15 -31.60
C ALA A 22 20.54 0.29 -31.06
N ALA A 23 20.85 -0.64 -30.16
CA ALA A 23 19.85 -1.23 -29.28
C ALA A 23 20.21 -0.90 -27.83
N ARG A 24 19.66 0.22 -27.33
CA ARG A 24 19.59 0.47 -25.88
C ARG A 24 18.84 -0.71 -25.27
N SER A 25 19.56 -1.57 -24.55
CA SER A 25 18.99 -2.61 -23.71
C SER A 25 18.14 -1.92 -22.65
N SER A 26 16.82 -1.90 -22.84
CA SER A 26 15.88 -1.66 -21.76
C SER A 26 15.99 -2.86 -20.81
N ARG A 27 16.71 -2.70 -19.70
CA ARG A 27 16.63 -3.64 -18.58
C ARG A 27 15.17 -3.70 -18.15
N SER A 28 14.50 -4.80 -18.49
CA SER A 28 13.24 -5.18 -17.86
C SER A 28 13.52 -5.36 -16.37
N THR A 29 12.93 -4.53 -15.52
CA THR A 29 12.89 -4.76 -14.06
C THR A 29 12.00 -5.97 -13.81
N SER A 30 12.59 -7.16 -13.91
CA SER A 30 11.91 -8.42 -13.59
C SER A 30 11.59 -8.44 -12.10
N VAL A 31 10.34 -8.72 -11.74
CA VAL A 31 9.98 -9.13 -10.39
C VAL A 31 10.75 -10.42 -10.10
N THR A 32 11.65 -10.39 -9.13
CA THR A 32 12.64 -11.46 -8.92
C THR A 32 12.10 -12.59 -8.04
N HIS A 33 11.04 -12.33 -7.25
CA HIS A 33 10.55 -13.24 -6.21
C HIS A 33 9.04 -13.55 -6.31
N THR A 34 8.56 -13.92 -7.50
CA THR A 34 7.13 -14.26 -7.75
C THR A 34 6.82 -15.75 -7.87
N SER A 35 7.78 -16.65 -7.61
CA SER A 35 7.49 -18.07 -7.80
C SER A 35 6.47 -18.60 -6.79
N THR A 36 5.51 -19.36 -7.28
CA THR A 36 4.45 -20.00 -6.49
C THR A 36 4.64 -21.52 -6.39
N ALA A 37 5.63 -22.09 -7.08
CA ALA A 37 5.96 -23.51 -6.96
C ALA A 37 6.82 -23.73 -5.70
N SER A 38 6.44 -24.71 -4.87
CA SER A 38 7.05 -24.92 -3.54
C SER A 38 8.58 -25.08 -3.57
N ALA A 39 9.14 -25.72 -4.62
CA ALA A 39 10.58 -25.89 -4.77
C ALA A 39 11.32 -24.57 -5.07
N ASP A 40 10.75 -23.70 -5.91
CA ASP A 40 11.33 -22.40 -6.21
C ASP A 40 11.22 -21.45 -5.02
N VAL A 41 10.11 -21.50 -4.29
CA VAL A 41 9.92 -20.76 -3.04
C VAL A 41 10.99 -21.16 -2.02
N ALA A 42 11.25 -22.46 -1.85
CA ALA A 42 12.30 -22.94 -0.95
C ALA A 42 13.71 -22.51 -1.39
N SER A 43 13.98 -22.52 -2.70
CA SER A 43 15.26 -22.06 -3.26
C SER A 43 15.47 -20.54 -3.04
N ALA A 44 14.43 -19.74 -3.27
CA ALA A 44 14.46 -18.31 -3.00
C ALA A 44 14.63 -18.01 -1.50
N ALA A 45 13.90 -18.74 -0.64
CA ALA A 45 14.00 -18.62 0.81
C ALA A 45 15.42 -18.86 1.32
N ALA A 46 16.14 -19.86 0.76
CA ALA A 46 17.51 -20.19 1.17
C ALA A 46 18.54 -19.08 0.89
N THR A 47 18.22 -18.12 0.03
CA THR A 47 19.13 -17.02 -0.37
C THR A 47 18.58 -15.64 -0.05
N ALA A 48 17.39 -15.55 0.57
CA ALA A 48 16.74 -14.29 0.90
C ALA A 48 17.55 -13.55 1.98
N LEU A 49 17.97 -12.32 1.66
CA LEU A 49 18.59 -11.44 2.65
C LEU A 49 17.54 -11.07 3.71
N THR A 50 17.88 -11.29 4.98
CA THR A 50 17.06 -10.89 6.12
C THR A 50 17.88 -10.02 7.04
N GLU A 51 17.39 -8.81 7.32
CA GLU A 51 18.09 -7.85 8.17
C GLU A 51 17.27 -7.51 9.40
N SER A 52 17.89 -7.57 10.57
CA SER A 52 17.33 -7.11 11.85
C SER A 52 18.10 -5.90 12.33
N SER A 53 17.56 -4.72 12.06
CA SER A 53 18.14 -3.44 12.46
C SER A 53 17.49 -2.91 13.71
N THR A 54 18.31 -2.48 14.67
CA THR A 54 17.87 -1.75 15.85
C THR A 54 18.27 -0.28 15.79
N SER A 55 17.62 0.53 16.62
CA SER A 55 17.93 1.94 16.81
C SER A 55 17.44 2.35 18.20
N ASN A 56 17.83 3.55 18.66
CA ASN A 56 17.45 4.08 19.97
C ASN A 56 17.21 5.60 19.88
N VAL A 57 16.38 6.00 18.92
CA VAL A 57 15.93 7.37 18.71
C VAL A 57 14.77 7.65 19.67
N LYS A 58 14.98 8.51 20.65
CA LYS A 58 13.93 8.84 21.63
C LYS A 58 12.76 9.58 20.98
N GLY A 59 11.56 9.07 21.20
CA GLY A 59 10.32 9.74 20.81
C GLY A 59 9.82 10.69 21.90
N GLN A 60 8.80 11.47 21.58
CA GLN A 60 8.17 12.38 22.54
C GLN A 60 7.14 11.70 23.44
N ALA A 61 6.46 10.67 22.92
CA ALA A 61 5.43 9.92 23.63
C ALA A 61 5.82 8.46 23.86
N PHE A 62 6.46 7.82 22.87
CA PHE A 62 6.89 6.43 22.93
C PHE A 62 8.23 6.24 22.21
N ASP A 63 9.00 5.23 22.60
CA ASP A 63 10.27 4.87 21.95
C ASP A 63 10.13 3.70 20.98
N ARG A 64 9.05 2.92 21.10
CA ARG A 64 8.73 1.82 20.19
C ARG A 64 7.25 1.82 19.84
N LEU A 65 6.92 1.63 18.57
CA LEU A 65 5.57 1.42 18.07
C LEU A 65 5.44 0.04 17.45
N LEU A 66 4.42 -0.69 17.87
CA LEU A 66 3.92 -1.89 17.19
C LEU A 66 2.50 -1.61 16.70
N THR A 67 2.30 -1.61 15.38
CA THR A 67 0.97 -1.52 14.77
C THR A 67 0.54 -2.90 14.29
N ILE A 68 -0.69 -3.29 14.60
CA ILE A 68 -1.31 -4.56 14.17
C ILE A 68 -2.58 -4.22 13.40
N TYR A 69 -2.66 -4.63 12.13
CA TYR A 69 -3.88 -4.55 11.34
C TYR A 69 -4.52 -5.92 11.25
N LEU A 70 -5.75 -6.01 11.75
CA LEU A 70 -6.65 -7.12 11.53
C LEU A 70 -7.53 -6.81 10.32
N GLU A 71 -8.24 -7.82 9.84
CA GLU A 71 -9.00 -7.68 8.61
C GLU A 71 -10.40 -7.12 8.90
N THR A 72 -11.45 -7.62 8.28
CA THR A 72 -12.71 -6.91 8.19
C THR A 72 -13.60 -7.14 9.43
N THR A 73 -13.90 -6.10 10.22
CA THR A 73 -14.83 -6.15 11.37
C THR A 73 -15.35 -4.77 11.76
N ALA A 74 -16.67 -4.65 11.90
CA ALA A 74 -17.32 -3.43 12.38
C ALA A 74 -17.00 -3.14 13.87
N TYR A 75 -16.93 -1.85 14.20
CA TYR A 75 -16.68 -1.36 15.57
C TYR A 75 -17.51 -2.09 16.64
N GLU A 76 -18.82 -2.24 16.44
CA GLU A 76 -19.73 -2.85 17.42
C GLU A 76 -19.39 -4.30 17.73
N ASN A 77 -18.90 -5.03 16.72
CA ASN A 77 -18.47 -6.41 16.90
C ASN A 77 -17.17 -6.43 17.72
N ALA A 78 -16.18 -5.62 17.35
CA ALA A 78 -14.89 -5.51 18.02
C ALA A 78 -15.05 -5.27 19.54
N ILE A 79 -15.91 -4.32 19.92
CA ILE A 79 -16.12 -3.99 21.34
C ILE A 79 -17.01 -4.98 22.08
N ALA A 80 -17.71 -5.87 21.38
CA ALA A 80 -18.56 -6.90 21.97
C ALA A 80 -17.81 -8.21 22.23
N ASP A 81 -16.69 -8.44 21.55
CA ASP A 81 -15.90 -9.67 21.71
C ASP A 81 -15.10 -9.68 23.03
N PRO A 82 -15.19 -10.74 23.85
CA PRO A 82 -14.51 -10.79 25.16
C PRO A 82 -12.98 -10.70 25.11
N ASP A 83 -12.33 -11.25 24.09
CA ASP A 83 -10.87 -11.21 24.00
C ASP A 83 -10.38 -9.82 23.61
N CYS A 84 -11.11 -9.13 22.74
CA CYS A 84 -10.86 -7.72 22.45
C CYS A 84 -11.20 -6.80 23.65
N GLN A 85 -12.28 -7.07 24.40
CA GLN A 85 -12.60 -6.35 25.64
C GLN A 85 -11.47 -6.45 26.67
N ALA A 86 -10.87 -7.63 26.83
CA ALA A 86 -9.75 -7.82 27.76
C ALA A 86 -8.53 -6.95 27.42
N LEU A 87 -8.33 -6.64 26.13
CA LEU A 87 -7.31 -5.68 25.69
C LEU A 87 -7.78 -4.24 25.91
N ILE A 88 -9.02 -3.90 25.53
CA ILE A 88 -9.60 -2.56 25.74
C ILE A 88 -9.47 -2.10 27.20
N GLU A 89 -9.75 -2.99 28.16
CA GLU A 89 -9.64 -2.71 29.60
C GLU A 89 -8.21 -2.37 30.05
N LYS A 90 -7.18 -2.76 29.28
CA LYS A 90 -5.76 -2.49 29.56
C LYS A 90 -5.24 -1.23 28.84
N GLY A 91 -6.08 -0.55 28.06
CA GLY A 91 -5.64 0.46 27.10
C GLY A 91 -6.56 1.66 26.96
N ILE A 92 -6.47 2.34 25.82
CA ILE A 92 -7.41 3.37 25.39
C ILE A 92 -8.17 2.83 24.19
N LEU A 93 -9.50 2.91 24.21
CA LEU A 93 -10.34 2.60 23.05
C LEU A 93 -10.56 3.85 22.21
N HIS A 94 -10.11 3.83 20.95
CA HIS A 94 -10.52 4.82 19.95
C HIS A 94 -11.91 4.45 19.43
N THR A 95 -12.90 5.30 19.72
CA THR A 95 -14.31 5.04 19.39
C THR A 95 -14.74 5.61 18.05
N ASN A 96 -13.88 6.37 17.37
CA ASN A 96 -14.22 7.12 16.16
C ASN A 96 -13.12 7.00 15.08
N THR A 97 -12.71 5.75 14.81
CA THR A 97 -11.69 5.38 13.81
C THR A 97 -12.35 4.85 12.55
N TYR A 98 -11.84 5.23 11.37
CA TYR A 98 -12.40 4.81 10.09
C TYR A 98 -11.35 4.24 9.14
N GLY A 99 -11.79 3.31 8.29
CA GLY A 99 -11.03 2.98 7.08
C GLY A 99 -10.99 4.15 6.10
N VAL A 100 -10.38 3.93 4.94
CA VAL A 100 -10.17 4.93 3.88
C VAL A 100 -10.68 4.48 2.51
N GLY A 101 -11.23 3.27 2.41
CA GLY A 101 -11.82 2.77 1.19
C GLY A 101 -12.22 1.30 1.28
N ALA A 102 -12.77 0.79 0.17
CA ALA A 102 -13.01 -0.62 -0.08
C ALA A 102 -12.49 -0.96 -1.50
N PRO A 103 -12.00 -2.20 -1.77
CA PRO A 103 -11.85 -3.35 -0.87
C PRO A 103 -10.66 -3.20 0.10
N SER A 104 -10.06 -4.28 0.59
CA SER A 104 -9.07 -4.24 1.67
C SER A 104 -7.78 -3.48 1.32
N GLN A 105 -7.25 -3.68 0.11
CA GLN A 105 -5.92 -3.17 -0.25
C GLN A 105 -5.73 -1.64 -0.08
N PRO A 106 -6.69 -0.75 -0.42
CA PRO A 106 -6.65 0.68 -0.08
C PRO A 106 -6.25 0.98 1.37
N ASN A 107 -6.78 0.23 2.33
CA ASN A 107 -6.54 0.44 3.77
C ASN A 107 -5.13 0.03 4.22
N TYR A 108 -4.40 -0.75 3.41
CA TYR A 108 -2.99 -1.03 3.65
C TYR A 108 -2.05 -0.11 2.84
N ILE A 109 -2.54 0.63 1.84
CA ILE A 109 -1.71 1.62 1.12
C ILE A 109 -1.66 2.92 1.90
N ALA A 110 -2.80 3.38 2.39
CA ALA A 110 -2.91 4.64 3.13
C ALA A 110 -1.92 4.79 4.30
N PRO A 111 -1.79 3.84 5.24
CA PRO A 111 -0.84 3.95 6.34
C PRO A 111 0.63 3.75 5.89
N GLY A 112 0.87 3.31 4.65
CA GLY A 112 2.22 3.21 4.08
C GLY A 112 2.67 4.50 3.37
N SER A 113 1.79 5.13 2.60
CA SER A 113 2.15 6.26 1.71
C SER A 113 1.33 7.52 1.89
N GLY A 114 0.39 7.55 2.84
CA GLY A 114 -0.43 8.73 3.12
C GLY A 114 -1.45 9.05 2.03
N ASP A 115 -1.77 8.11 1.13
CA ASP A 115 -2.66 8.27 -0.04
C ASP A 115 -3.01 6.88 -0.63
N THR A 116 -4.24 6.68 -1.11
CA THR A 116 -4.70 5.43 -1.74
C THR A 116 -4.52 5.42 -3.27
N PHE A 117 -4.18 6.56 -3.86
CA PHE A 117 -3.97 6.80 -5.28
C PHE A 117 -5.14 6.36 -6.17
N GLY A 118 -6.36 6.49 -5.63
CA GLY A 118 -7.59 6.07 -6.28
C GLY A 118 -7.74 4.55 -6.41
N LEU A 119 -6.98 3.76 -5.63
CA LEU A 119 -7.11 2.30 -5.65
C LEU A 119 -8.53 1.89 -5.23
N ASN A 120 -9.14 1.01 -6.02
CA ASN A 120 -10.47 0.47 -5.76
C ASN A 120 -10.55 -1.04 -6.06
N SER A 121 -9.42 -1.74 -5.89
CA SER A 121 -9.33 -3.19 -6.12
C SER A 121 -8.28 -3.84 -5.23
N ASP A 122 -8.36 -5.17 -5.10
CA ASP A 122 -7.33 -6.03 -4.48
C ASP A 122 -6.33 -6.58 -5.52
N SER A 123 -6.20 -5.89 -6.65
CA SER A 123 -5.37 -6.34 -7.77
C SER A 123 -3.89 -6.38 -7.42
N PHE A 124 -3.10 -7.06 -8.26
CA PHE A 124 -1.65 -6.96 -8.16
C PHE A 124 -1.21 -5.58 -8.68
N ILE A 125 -0.81 -4.71 -7.76
CA ILE A 125 -0.27 -3.39 -8.12
C ILE A 125 1.20 -3.26 -7.73
N LEU A 126 1.86 -2.35 -8.45
CA LEU A 126 3.19 -1.83 -8.15
C LEU A 126 3.06 -0.30 -8.03
N VAL A 127 3.44 0.23 -6.87
CA VAL A 127 3.50 1.67 -6.64
C VAL A 127 4.87 2.18 -7.04
N ASP A 128 4.91 3.23 -7.87
CA ASP A 128 6.14 3.70 -8.50
C ASP A 128 7.21 4.10 -7.50
N LYS A 129 8.48 3.86 -7.85
CA LYS A 129 9.65 4.09 -6.97
C LYS A 129 9.82 5.53 -6.48
N ASN A 130 9.14 6.48 -7.11
CA ASN A 130 9.21 7.90 -6.78
C ASN A 130 8.15 8.32 -5.75
N VAL A 131 7.21 7.42 -5.41
CA VAL A 131 6.26 7.61 -4.32
C VAL A 131 6.98 7.27 -3.01
N SER A 132 7.10 8.28 -2.15
CA SER A 132 7.65 8.10 -0.81
C SER A 132 6.66 7.44 0.13
N THR A 133 7.19 6.72 1.11
CA THR A 133 6.43 6.05 2.16
C THR A 133 6.89 6.53 3.54
N VAL A 134 6.19 6.12 4.60
CA VAL A 134 6.62 6.35 5.99
C VAL A 134 8.06 5.88 6.25
N ILE A 135 8.55 4.90 5.48
CA ILE A 135 9.93 4.42 5.56
C ILE A 135 10.95 5.51 5.20
N ASP A 136 10.67 6.36 4.22
CA ASP A 136 11.57 7.47 3.88
C ASP A 136 11.70 8.47 5.04
N LEU A 137 10.62 8.67 5.81
CA LEU A 137 10.61 9.53 6.98
C LEU A 137 11.36 8.92 8.17
N LEU A 138 11.17 7.62 8.41
CA LEU A 138 11.88 6.89 9.46
C LEU A 138 13.39 6.85 9.19
N GLU A 139 13.78 6.57 7.95
CA GLU A 139 15.19 6.50 7.56
C GLU A 139 15.90 7.86 7.61
N ASP A 140 15.20 8.98 7.32
CA ASP A 140 15.75 10.33 7.51
C ASP A 140 16.19 10.58 8.97
N LYS A 141 15.47 10.01 9.94
CA LYS A 141 15.83 10.05 11.37
C LYS A 141 16.58 8.82 11.89
N LYS A 142 16.94 7.88 11.01
CA LYS A 142 17.62 6.61 11.37
C LYS A 142 16.84 5.77 12.38
N ILE A 143 15.51 5.81 12.30
CA ILE A 143 14.62 4.97 13.08
C ILE A 143 14.52 3.63 12.37
N SER A 144 14.86 2.57 13.09
CA SER A 144 14.81 1.22 12.56
C SER A 144 13.37 0.74 12.46
N TRP A 145 13.11 -0.07 11.43
CA TRP A 145 11.77 -0.48 11.06
C TRP A 145 11.74 -1.92 10.53
N SER A 146 10.62 -2.62 10.67
CA SER A 146 10.32 -3.88 9.95
C SER A 146 8.81 -4.07 9.78
N ASP A 147 8.44 -4.78 8.73
CA ASP A 147 7.07 -5.19 8.40
C ASP A 147 6.98 -6.71 8.48
N TYR A 148 6.26 -7.22 9.48
CA TYR A 148 6.17 -8.63 9.83
C TYR A 148 4.82 -9.21 9.41
N ASN A 149 4.84 -10.24 8.58
CA ASN A 149 3.66 -10.81 7.94
C ASN A 149 3.58 -12.30 8.27
N GLU A 150 2.52 -12.74 8.94
CA GLU A 150 2.32 -14.15 9.27
C GLU A 150 2.04 -14.95 8.00
N GLY A 151 2.63 -16.15 7.88
CA GLY A 151 2.45 -16.99 6.70
C GLY A 151 3.29 -16.58 5.48
N LEU A 152 4.02 -15.46 5.52
CA LEU A 152 4.92 -15.04 4.44
C LEU A 152 6.02 -16.10 4.22
N PRO A 153 6.19 -16.70 3.02
CA PRO A 153 7.05 -17.87 2.88
C PRO A 153 8.54 -17.61 3.16
N TYR A 154 9.01 -16.38 2.92
CA TYR A 154 10.36 -15.92 3.24
C TYR A 154 10.41 -14.39 3.17
N THR A 155 11.45 -13.80 3.77
CA THR A 155 11.69 -12.36 3.74
C THR A 155 11.75 -11.82 2.31
N GLY A 156 10.96 -10.79 2.02
CA GLY A 156 10.95 -10.13 0.73
C GLY A 156 10.21 -10.88 -0.38
N PHE A 157 9.35 -11.86 -0.05
CA PHE A 157 8.50 -12.52 -1.03
C PHE A 157 7.59 -11.50 -1.76
N GLU A 158 7.67 -11.47 -3.10
CA GLU A 158 6.96 -10.50 -3.95
C GLU A 158 5.72 -11.12 -4.65
N GLY A 159 5.45 -12.42 -4.44
CA GLY A 159 4.34 -13.13 -5.06
C GLY A 159 2.96 -12.64 -4.58
N PHE A 160 1.93 -12.94 -5.37
CA PHE A 160 0.56 -12.48 -5.09
C PHE A 160 0.01 -13.04 -3.77
N ALA A 161 0.17 -14.35 -3.57
CA ALA A 161 -0.28 -15.09 -2.40
C ALA A 161 0.63 -16.30 -2.18
N TYR A 162 0.55 -16.90 -1.00
CA TYR A 162 1.21 -18.15 -0.69
C TYR A 162 0.34 -19.01 0.23
N SER A 163 0.09 -20.25 -0.18
CA SER A 163 -0.59 -21.23 0.69
C SER A 163 0.44 -21.88 1.61
N ASN A 164 0.50 -21.39 2.85
CA ASN A 164 1.43 -21.86 3.86
C ASN A 164 0.77 -22.94 4.72
N PRO A 165 1.18 -24.21 4.63
CA PRO A 165 0.55 -25.30 5.37
C PRO A 165 0.93 -25.33 6.86
N ILE A 166 1.89 -24.52 7.30
CA ILE A 166 2.39 -24.49 8.68
C ILE A 166 1.73 -23.36 9.46
N GLU A 167 1.79 -22.14 8.91
CA GLU A 167 1.35 -20.95 9.63
C GLU A 167 -0.07 -20.52 9.25
N GLY A 168 -0.49 -20.73 7.99
CA GLY A 168 -1.72 -20.19 7.41
C GLY A 168 -1.46 -19.29 6.20
N ASN A 169 -2.46 -19.14 5.33
CA ASN A 169 -2.29 -18.52 4.01
C ASN A 169 -1.93 -17.02 4.08
N TYR A 170 -0.98 -16.60 3.25
CA TYR A 170 -0.55 -15.22 3.09
C TYR A 170 -1.11 -14.59 1.81
N GLU A 171 -1.53 -13.34 1.89
CA GLU A 171 -2.01 -12.51 0.78
C GLU A 171 -1.27 -11.17 0.72
N ARG A 172 -0.68 -10.85 -0.44
CA ARG A 172 0.11 -9.62 -0.62
C ARG A 172 -0.72 -8.35 -0.47
N LYS A 173 -2.02 -8.42 -0.70
CA LYS A 173 -2.93 -7.29 -0.51
C LYS A 173 -2.99 -6.79 0.96
N HIS A 174 -2.65 -7.64 1.93
CA HIS A 174 -2.59 -7.27 3.35
C HIS A 174 -1.17 -6.84 3.80
N ASN A 175 -0.14 -7.15 3.02
CA ASN A 175 1.22 -6.72 3.30
C ASN A 175 1.39 -5.22 3.06
N LEU A 176 1.76 -4.46 4.09
CA LEU A 176 1.86 -3.01 4.04
C LEU A 176 2.80 -2.53 2.92
N LEU A 177 4.00 -3.12 2.80
CA LEU A 177 5.10 -2.51 2.04
C LEU A 177 5.49 -3.20 0.72
N ALA A 178 5.13 -4.46 0.50
CA ALA A 178 5.58 -5.28 -0.64
C ALA A 178 5.20 -4.74 -2.03
N ARG A 179 4.32 -3.74 -2.09
CA ARG A 179 3.85 -3.08 -3.31
C ARG A 179 4.62 -1.85 -3.75
N PHE A 180 5.42 -1.27 -2.86
CA PHE A 180 6.14 -0.05 -3.20
C PHE A 180 7.47 -0.40 -3.87
N ASP A 181 7.68 0.08 -5.09
CA ASP A 181 8.96 -0.05 -5.80
C ASP A 181 10.11 0.61 -5.03
N SER A 182 9.82 1.64 -4.23
CA SER A 182 10.78 2.27 -3.32
C SER A 182 11.25 1.32 -2.19
N ILE A 183 10.53 0.22 -1.96
CA ILE A 183 10.88 -0.85 -1.01
C ILE A 183 11.43 -2.06 -1.76
N ARG A 184 10.63 -2.69 -2.64
CA ARG A 184 10.99 -3.98 -3.26
C ARG A 184 12.21 -3.93 -4.19
N LEU A 185 12.50 -2.77 -4.79
CA LEU A 185 13.70 -2.60 -5.64
C LEU A 185 14.95 -2.21 -4.83
N ASN A 186 14.82 -2.01 -3.52
CA ASN A 186 15.95 -1.75 -2.64
C ASN A 186 16.25 -3.00 -1.79
N PRO A 187 17.41 -3.66 -1.98
CA PRO A 187 17.71 -4.93 -1.33
C PRO A 187 17.70 -4.85 0.21
N HIS A 188 18.07 -3.70 0.78
CA HIS A 188 18.08 -3.50 2.24
C HIS A 188 16.70 -3.18 2.82
N ARG A 189 15.80 -2.59 2.02
CA ARG A 189 14.43 -2.32 2.48
C ARG A 189 13.57 -3.58 2.37
N ILE A 190 13.66 -4.31 1.27
CA ILE A 190 12.90 -5.54 1.08
C ILE A 190 13.33 -6.65 2.06
N SER A 191 14.59 -6.64 2.53
CA SER A 191 15.08 -7.57 3.57
C SER A 191 14.50 -7.33 4.98
N ARG A 192 13.63 -6.33 5.15
CA ARG A 192 12.91 -6.02 6.39
C ARG A 192 11.39 -6.24 6.28
N VAL A 193 10.93 -6.77 5.15
CA VAL A 193 9.58 -7.31 4.97
C VAL A 193 9.65 -8.81 5.26
N LYS A 194 9.33 -9.18 6.49
CA LYS A 194 9.69 -10.45 7.13
C LYS A 194 8.47 -11.33 7.37
N ASN A 195 8.71 -12.62 7.55
CA ASN A 195 7.71 -13.50 8.17
C ASN A 195 7.57 -13.18 9.68
N LEU A 196 6.36 -13.31 10.24
CA LEU A 196 6.11 -13.05 11.67
C LEU A 196 6.93 -13.94 12.62
N THR A 197 7.32 -15.16 12.24
CA THR A 197 8.25 -16.01 13.01
C THR A 197 9.56 -15.29 13.35
N LEU A 198 10.04 -14.40 12.47
CA LEU A 198 11.23 -13.58 12.71
C LEU A 198 11.01 -12.48 13.75
N PHE A 199 9.76 -12.04 13.99
CA PHE A 199 9.45 -11.12 15.09
C PHE A 199 9.78 -11.76 16.44
N TYR A 200 9.45 -13.04 16.63
CA TYR A 200 9.75 -13.75 17.87
C TYR A 200 11.26 -13.95 18.07
N GLN A 201 11.99 -14.22 16.98
CA GLN A 201 13.46 -14.28 17.02
C GLN A 201 14.05 -12.90 17.37
N ASP A 202 13.61 -11.84 16.69
CA ASP A 202 14.04 -10.47 16.98
C ASP A 202 13.68 -10.04 18.41
N LEU A 203 12.57 -10.53 18.97
CA LEU A 203 12.19 -10.28 20.36
C LEU A 203 13.11 -11.01 21.35
N GLU A 204 13.43 -12.27 21.09
CA GLU A 204 14.32 -13.09 21.93
C GLU A 204 15.76 -12.57 21.92
N ASP A 205 16.25 -12.16 20.75
CA ASP A 205 17.61 -11.64 20.54
C ASP A 205 17.76 -10.16 20.91
N GLU A 206 16.70 -9.52 21.41
CA GLU A 206 16.65 -8.07 21.69
C GLU A 206 17.00 -7.20 20.46
N LEU A 207 16.59 -7.64 19.26
CA LEU A 207 16.82 -7.00 17.96
C LEU A 207 15.56 -6.37 17.32
N LEU A 208 14.47 -6.21 18.06
CA LEU A 208 13.26 -5.55 17.54
C LEU A 208 13.53 -4.10 17.12
N PRO A 209 12.95 -3.66 15.98
CA PRO A 209 13.03 -2.27 15.57
C PRO A 209 12.21 -1.35 16.47
N GLN A 210 12.37 -0.04 16.29
CA GLN A 210 11.55 0.96 16.97
C GLN A 210 10.18 1.13 16.32
N TRP A 211 10.04 0.84 15.03
CA TRP A 211 8.76 0.82 14.33
C TRP A 211 8.49 -0.56 13.74
N SER A 212 7.41 -1.19 14.15
CA SER A 212 6.99 -2.51 13.66
C SER A 212 5.56 -2.45 13.16
N PHE A 213 5.33 -3.03 11.98
CA PHE A 213 3.98 -3.32 11.50
C PHE A 213 3.79 -4.84 11.47
N VAL A 214 2.64 -5.32 11.92
CA VAL A 214 2.29 -6.75 11.95
C VAL A 214 0.96 -6.97 11.23
N THR A 215 0.99 -7.91 10.29
CA THR A 215 -0.19 -8.40 9.58
C THR A 215 -0.33 -9.91 9.84
N PRO A 216 -1.40 -10.39 10.51
CA PRO A 216 -1.70 -11.80 10.63
C PRO A 216 -2.08 -12.42 9.27
N ASN A 217 -2.10 -13.75 9.21
CA ASN A 217 -2.50 -14.48 8.02
C ASN A 217 -4.03 -14.48 7.84
N LEU A 218 -4.54 -14.98 6.71
CA LEU A 218 -5.98 -14.99 6.40
C LEU A 218 -6.87 -15.71 7.42
N TYR A 219 -6.31 -16.61 8.22
CA TYR A 219 -7.06 -17.30 9.28
C TYR A 219 -7.14 -16.45 10.54
N ASN A 220 -6.00 -15.88 10.95
CA ASN A 220 -5.84 -15.14 12.20
C ASN A 220 -6.26 -13.67 12.10
N ASP A 221 -6.30 -13.09 10.90
CA ASP A 221 -6.77 -11.71 10.67
C ASP A 221 -8.30 -11.59 10.72
N GLY A 222 -9.01 -12.73 10.63
CA GLY A 222 -10.47 -12.83 10.66
C GLY A 222 -11.14 -12.87 9.29
N HIS A 223 -10.38 -12.85 8.18
CA HIS A 223 -10.92 -12.84 6.81
C HIS A 223 -11.64 -14.14 6.45
N ASP A 224 -10.97 -15.28 6.64
CA ASP A 224 -11.51 -16.62 6.32
C ASP A 224 -12.19 -17.28 7.53
N THR A 225 -12.26 -16.56 8.66
CA THR A 225 -12.82 -17.03 9.92
C THR A 225 -13.86 -16.06 10.47
N ASN A 226 -13.60 -15.45 11.63
CA ASN A 226 -14.47 -14.48 12.29
C ASN A 226 -13.70 -13.68 13.36
N ILE A 227 -14.37 -12.66 13.88
CA ILE A 227 -13.87 -11.78 14.94
C ILE A 227 -13.31 -12.51 16.17
N SER A 228 -13.95 -13.58 16.65
CA SER A 228 -13.48 -14.24 17.87
C SER A 228 -12.14 -14.93 17.66
N VAL A 229 -11.86 -15.42 16.44
CA VAL A 229 -10.54 -15.93 16.08
C VAL A 229 -9.50 -14.81 16.07
N SER A 230 -9.80 -13.68 15.41
CA SER A 230 -8.84 -12.57 15.32
C SER A 230 -8.59 -11.86 16.65
N CYS A 231 -9.63 -11.64 17.46
CA CYS A 231 -9.48 -11.12 18.83
C CYS A 231 -8.67 -12.08 19.72
N ASN A 232 -8.93 -13.40 19.64
CA ASN A 232 -8.18 -14.39 20.43
C ASN A 232 -6.70 -14.46 20.03
N TRP A 233 -6.41 -14.48 18.73
CA TRP A 233 -5.03 -14.44 18.22
C TRP A 233 -4.32 -13.16 18.69
N THR A 234 -4.98 -12.00 18.55
CA THR A 234 -4.41 -10.70 18.92
C THR A 234 -4.10 -10.64 20.41
N ARG A 235 -5.02 -11.10 21.26
CA ARG A 235 -4.80 -11.15 22.70
C ARG A 235 -3.63 -12.06 23.05
N SER A 236 -3.56 -13.24 22.45
CA SER A 236 -2.49 -14.21 22.66
C SER A 236 -1.12 -13.68 22.23
N PHE A 237 -1.08 -12.87 21.16
CA PHE A 237 0.12 -12.21 20.69
C PHE A 237 0.55 -11.04 21.60
N VAL A 238 -0.41 -10.20 22.03
CA VAL A 238 -0.13 -8.92 22.68
C VAL A 238 0.08 -9.03 24.19
N GLU A 239 -0.66 -9.87 24.92
CA GLU A 239 -0.52 -9.96 26.38
C GLU A 239 0.90 -10.34 26.85
N PRO A 240 1.62 -11.27 26.19
CA PRO A 240 3.03 -11.54 26.51
C PRO A 240 3.93 -10.32 26.31
N LEU A 241 3.69 -9.53 25.25
CA LEU A 241 4.48 -8.32 24.95
C LEU A 241 4.33 -7.26 26.04
N LEU A 242 3.12 -7.09 26.57
CA LEU A 242 2.88 -6.15 27.68
C LEU A 242 3.67 -6.50 28.95
N ASN A 243 4.05 -7.76 29.13
CA ASN A 243 4.83 -8.24 30.27
C ASN A 243 6.34 -8.36 29.97
N ASN A 244 6.75 -8.21 28.71
CA ASN A 244 8.14 -8.31 28.31
C ASN A 244 8.86 -6.97 28.55
N SER A 245 9.89 -6.96 29.41
CA SER A 245 10.60 -5.72 29.78
C SER A 245 11.45 -5.12 28.68
N TYR A 246 11.90 -5.91 27.71
CA TYR A 246 12.64 -5.41 26.55
C TYR A 246 11.68 -4.74 25.56
N PHE A 247 10.56 -5.40 25.25
CA PHE A 247 9.54 -4.87 24.35
C PHE A 247 8.86 -3.64 24.93
N ASN A 248 8.31 -3.77 26.15
CA ASN A 248 7.41 -2.80 26.76
C ASN A 248 8.14 -1.73 27.59
N ASP A 249 9.39 -1.42 27.27
CA ASP A 249 10.07 -0.23 27.81
C ASP A 249 9.68 1.00 26.98
N ASN A 250 8.78 1.83 27.51
CA ASN A 250 8.20 2.99 26.85
C ASN A 250 7.63 2.71 25.44
N ALA A 251 6.89 1.60 25.30
CA ALA A 251 6.31 1.17 24.02
C ALA A 251 4.83 1.54 23.92
N LEU A 252 4.39 1.79 22.69
CA LEU A 252 3.00 1.91 22.29
C LEU A 252 2.65 0.76 21.34
N ILE A 253 1.51 0.12 21.56
CA ILE A 253 0.93 -0.86 20.65
C ILE A 253 -0.39 -0.26 20.14
N TYR A 254 -0.61 -0.29 18.83
CA TYR A 254 -1.87 0.07 18.20
C TYR A 254 -2.46 -1.14 17.49
N ILE A 255 -3.70 -1.49 17.82
CA ILE A 255 -4.47 -2.55 17.17
C ILE A 255 -5.67 -1.90 16.49
N THR A 256 -5.92 -2.25 15.24
CA THR A 256 -7.11 -1.80 14.51
C THR A 256 -7.55 -2.83 13.48
N TRP A 257 -8.72 -2.62 12.90
CA TRP A 257 -9.23 -3.37 11.77
C TRP A 257 -9.17 -2.50 10.53
N GLN A 258 -8.81 -3.09 9.39
CA GLN A 258 -8.60 -2.32 8.17
C GLN A 258 -9.92 -1.76 7.59
N ALA A 259 -11.04 -2.47 7.79
CA ALA A 259 -12.37 -2.00 7.41
C ALA A 259 -13.48 -2.64 8.24
N ASN A 260 -14.68 -2.07 8.20
CA ASN A 260 -15.86 -2.54 8.94
C ASN A 260 -16.55 -3.78 8.32
N GLY A 261 -16.38 -4.01 7.02
CA GLY A 261 -17.25 -4.90 6.25
C GLY A 261 -17.10 -4.73 4.75
N GLN A 262 -17.60 -5.68 3.97
CA GLN A 262 -17.94 -5.46 2.56
C GLN A 262 -19.31 -4.79 2.40
N GLU A 263 -19.93 -4.30 3.47
CA GLU A 263 -21.25 -3.68 3.43
C GLU A 263 -21.15 -2.24 2.89
N PRO A 264 -21.47 -2.00 1.61
CA PRO A 264 -21.19 -0.71 0.96
C PRO A 264 -22.04 0.44 1.54
N THR A 265 -23.10 0.10 2.28
CA THR A 265 -24.05 1.04 2.90
C THR A 265 -23.78 1.31 4.37
N ALA A 266 -22.80 0.65 4.99
CA ALA A 266 -22.36 0.95 6.35
C ALA A 266 -21.13 1.84 6.30
N ARG A 267 -21.02 2.82 7.20
CA ARG A 267 -19.80 3.65 7.32
C ARG A 267 -18.66 2.75 7.76
N ASN A 268 -17.47 2.94 7.20
CA ASN A 268 -16.25 2.17 7.43
C ASN A 268 -15.66 2.36 8.84
N HIS A 269 -16.51 2.25 9.86
CA HIS A 269 -16.22 2.51 11.26
C HIS A 269 -15.64 1.26 11.92
N VAL A 270 -14.43 1.42 12.44
CA VAL A 270 -13.64 0.35 13.05
C VAL A 270 -13.21 0.77 14.46
N ALA A 271 -12.84 -0.20 15.28
CA ALA A 271 -12.25 0.07 16.58
C ALA A 271 -10.74 0.27 16.46
N GLY A 272 -10.18 1.10 17.34
CA GLY A 272 -8.74 1.16 17.57
C GLY A 272 -8.44 0.96 19.06
N ILE A 273 -7.37 0.24 19.39
CA ILE A 273 -6.97 -0.03 20.77
C ILE A 273 -5.51 0.38 20.93
N LEU A 274 -5.25 1.33 21.82
CA LEU A 274 -3.89 1.69 22.24
C LEU A 274 -3.52 0.96 23.53
N LEU A 275 -2.34 0.33 23.56
CA LEU A 275 -1.79 -0.37 24.72
C LEU A 275 -0.31 -0.02 24.93
N GLY A 276 0.27 -0.49 26.03
CA GLY A 276 1.70 -0.40 26.29
C GLY A 276 2.07 0.59 27.39
N SER A 277 3.33 0.55 27.82
CA SER A 277 3.84 1.32 28.95
C SER A 277 3.99 2.82 28.67
N ALA A 278 3.98 3.23 27.39
CA ALA A 278 3.96 4.64 27.01
C ALA A 278 2.63 5.34 27.38
N ILE A 279 1.55 4.58 27.59
CA ILE A 279 0.26 5.13 28.00
C ILE A 279 0.30 5.51 29.48
N PRO A 280 0.02 6.78 29.83
CA PRO A 280 -0.07 7.15 31.24
C PRO A 280 -1.22 6.40 31.92
N GLN A 281 -0.99 5.90 33.13
CA GLN A 281 -1.95 5.07 33.87
C GLN A 281 -3.35 5.69 34.01
N SER A 282 -3.46 7.02 34.01
CA SER A 282 -4.73 7.74 34.07
C SER A 282 -5.62 7.60 32.83
N PHE A 283 -5.06 7.14 31.71
CA PHE A 283 -5.78 6.89 30.46
C PHE A 283 -6.14 5.41 30.26
N VAL A 284 -5.62 4.50 31.08
CA VAL A 284 -5.96 3.08 30.99
C VAL A 284 -7.44 2.86 31.34
N GLY A 285 -8.16 2.13 30.49
CA GLY A 285 -9.60 1.89 30.58
C GLY A 285 -10.46 3.08 30.14
N THR A 286 -9.90 4.05 29.41
CA THR A 286 -10.62 5.23 28.91
C THR A 286 -10.93 5.12 27.42
N ASN A 287 -11.79 6.02 26.94
CA ASN A 287 -12.14 6.14 25.53
C ASN A 287 -11.61 7.46 24.96
N ASP A 288 -11.16 7.41 23.72
CA ASP A 288 -10.85 8.58 22.89
C ASP A 288 -11.86 8.65 21.73
N SER A 289 -12.59 9.77 21.67
CA SER A 289 -13.64 10.01 20.68
C SER A 289 -13.20 10.96 19.56
N ALA A 290 -11.93 11.35 19.50
CA ALA A 290 -11.41 12.12 18.38
C ALA A 290 -11.53 11.32 17.07
N TYR A 291 -11.77 12.03 15.97
CA TYR A 291 -11.82 11.39 14.66
C TYR A 291 -10.43 10.98 14.20
N TYR A 292 -10.31 9.73 13.78
CA TYR A 292 -9.12 9.17 13.13
C TYR A 292 -9.51 8.37 11.89
N ASN A 293 -8.58 8.29 10.94
CA ASN A 293 -8.59 7.30 9.87
C ASN A 293 -7.17 6.71 9.72
N HIS A 294 -6.94 5.80 8.77
CA HIS A 294 -5.63 5.15 8.62
C HIS A 294 -4.45 6.09 8.29
N TYR A 295 -4.71 7.35 7.91
CA TYR A 295 -3.65 8.35 7.76
C TYR A 295 -3.13 8.87 9.12
N SER A 296 -3.95 8.75 10.18
CA SER A 296 -3.58 9.13 11.55
C SER A 296 -2.37 8.36 12.07
N ASP A 297 -2.15 7.14 11.59
CA ASP A 297 -0.99 6.29 11.90
C ASP A 297 0.31 7.01 11.53
N ILE A 298 0.39 7.49 10.28
CA ILE A 298 1.57 8.22 9.78
C ILE A 298 1.72 9.53 10.56
N SER A 299 0.65 10.32 10.70
CA SER A 299 0.75 11.61 11.42
C SER A 299 1.24 11.44 12.87
N THR A 300 0.86 10.33 13.51
CA THR A 300 1.27 10.03 14.89
C THR A 300 2.75 9.64 14.97
N VAL A 301 3.22 8.83 14.03
CA VAL A 301 4.65 8.50 13.88
C VAL A 301 5.48 9.76 13.62
N GLU A 302 5.01 10.63 12.72
CA GLU A 302 5.64 11.91 12.41
C GLU A 302 5.74 12.82 13.63
N ALA A 303 4.66 12.94 14.40
CA ALA A 303 4.62 13.76 15.60
C ALA A 303 5.52 13.23 16.71
N ASN A 304 5.51 11.92 16.94
CA ASN A 304 6.28 11.29 18.00
C ASN A 304 7.79 11.54 17.85
N TRP A 305 8.34 11.40 16.63
CA TRP A 305 9.78 11.57 16.37
C TRP A 305 10.15 12.88 15.69
N LYS A 306 9.21 13.83 15.55
CA LYS A 306 9.41 15.10 14.82
C LYS A 306 9.96 14.85 13.41
N LEU A 307 9.35 13.93 12.69
CA LEU A 307 9.69 13.63 11.31
C LEU A 307 9.24 14.77 10.39
N HIS A 308 9.63 14.68 9.13
CA HIS A 308 8.98 15.44 8.07
C HIS A 308 7.62 14.82 7.71
N HIS A 309 6.85 15.53 6.89
CA HIS A 309 5.61 15.02 6.28
C HIS A 309 5.85 14.40 4.89
N LEU A 310 4.94 13.51 4.46
CA LEU A 310 4.85 13.04 3.07
C LEU A 310 4.21 14.08 2.15
N GLY A 311 3.44 15.02 2.69
CA GLY A 311 2.76 16.07 1.94
C GLY A 311 1.49 15.60 1.25
N ARG A 312 0.84 14.61 1.86
CA ARG A 312 -0.41 14.00 1.42
C ARG A 312 -1.41 14.08 2.58
N TRP A 313 -2.29 13.09 2.73
CA TRP A 313 -3.32 13.10 3.77
C TRP A 313 -2.77 13.00 5.20
N ASP A 314 -1.51 12.58 5.36
CA ASP A 314 -0.76 12.61 6.62
C ASP A 314 -0.73 13.99 7.29
N VAL A 315 -0.68 15.08 6.50
CA VAL A 315 -0.59 16.46 7.03
C VAL A 315 -1.89 16.88 7.74
N GLY A 316 -3.02 16.46 7.18
CA GLY A 316 -4.37 16.80 7.62
C GLY A 316 -4.94 15.84 8.67
N ALA A 317 -4.38 14.64 8.79
CA ALA A 317 -4.83 13.62 9.73
C ALA A 317 -4.59 14.01 11.20
N ASN A 318 -5.45 13.53 12.10
CA ASN A 318 -5.27 13.78 13.53
C ASN A 318 -4.23 12.82 14.12
N VAL A 319 -3.33 13.38 14.94
CA VAL A 319 -2.45 12.58 15.80
C VAL A 319 -3.26 12.01 16.96
N TRP A 320 -3.02 10.75 17.36
CA TRP A 320 -3.70 10.16 18.51
C TRP A 320 -3.55 11.05 19.76
N ASP A 321 -4.64 11.34 20.45
CA ASP A 321 -4.74 12.42 21.45
C ASP A 321 -3.68 12.30 22.55
N VAL A 322 -3.41 11.08 23.02
CA VAL A 322 -2.37 10.81 24.03
C VAL A 322 -0.97 11.23 23.56
N VAL A 323 -0.68 11.10 22.26
CA VAL A 323 0.57 11.55 21.63
C VAL A 323 0.50 13.05 21.31
N GLY A 324 -0.64 13.53 20.82
CA GLY A 324 -0.89 14.94 20.48
C GLY A 324 -0.66 15.87 21.67
N ARG A 325 -1.11 15.47 22.85
CA ARG A 325 -0.90 16.19 24.13
C ARG A 325 0.58 16.42 24.47
N LEU A 326 1.48 15.52 24.06
CA LEU A 326 2.92 15.59 24.35
C LEU A 326 3.70 16.28 23.24
N THR A 327 3.22 16.16 22.00
CA THR A 327 3.89 16.70 20.80
C THR A 327 3.45 18.13 20.47
N GLY A 328 2.30 18.57 20.99
CA GLY A 328 1.69 19.87 20.70
C GLY A 328 0.70 19.84 19.54
N ASP A 329 0.52 18.68 18.91
CA ASP A 329 -0.46 18.42 17.86
C ASP A 329 -1.87 18.41 18.45
N LYS A 330 -2.65 19.45 18.16
CA LYS A 330 -4.03 19.58 18.67
C LYS A 330 -5.00 18.78 17.82
N ILE A 331 -5.90 18.04 18.48
CA ILE A 331 -7.03 17.39 17.81
C ILE A 331 -7.88 18.43 17.07
N ARG A 332 -8.07 18.19 15.77
CA ARG A 332 -8.99 18.95 14.92
C ARG A 332 -10.38 18.33 15.00
N GLN A 333 -11.39 19.20 15.06
CA GLN A 333 -12.79 18.79 15.00
C GLN A 333 -13.26 18.77 13.55
N TRP A 334 -14.27 17.95 13.27
CA TRP A 334 -14.94 17.95 11.99
C TRP A 334 -15.53 19.33 11.67
N ASP A 335 -15.38 19.79 10.43
CA ASP A 335 -15.93 21.05 9.94
C ASP A 335 -16.66 20.80 8.62
N ASP A 336 -17.99 20.92 8.65
CA ASP A 336 -18.86 20.65 7.50
C ASP A 336 -18.60 21.58 6.30
N THR A 337 -18.09 22.79 6.55
CA THR A 337 -17.82 23.75 5.46
C THR A 337 -16.57 23.32 4.71
N ILE A 338 -15.55 22.96 5.46
CA ILE A 338 -14.27 22.52 4.95
C ILE A 338 -14.40 21.14 4.29
N ALA A 339 -15.06 20.21 4.97
CA ALA A 339 -15.36 18.87 4.48
C ALA A 339 -16.59 18.83 3.57
N GLY A 340 -17.15 19.96 3.11
CA GLY A 340 -18.25 20.01 2.13
C GLY A 340 -19.51 19.17 2.44
N GLY A 341 -19.73 18.76 3.69
CA GLY A 341 -20.77 17.84 4.11
C GLY A 341 -20.67 17.47 5.60
N SER A 342 -21.77 16.97 6.17
CA SER A 342 -21.76 16.55 7.58
C SER A 342 -20.96 15.27 7.76
N PHE A 343 -20.41 15.06 8.94
CA PHE A 343 -19.64 13.86 9.28
C PHE A 343 -20.39 12.56 8.95
N GLU A 344 -21.69 12.52 9.22
CA GLU A 344 -22.57 11.38 8.99
C GLU A 344 -22.78 11.05 7.50
N SER A 345 -22.49 12.01 6.61
CA SER A 345 -22.58 11.81 5.17
C SER A 345 -21.38 11.05 4.58
N TYR A 346 -20.30 10.88 5.36
CA TYR A 346 -19.09 10.18 4.96
C TYR A 346 -19.14 8.71 5.35
N TYR A 347 -18.85 7.86 4.37
CA TYR A 347 -18.87 6.40 4.52
C TYR A 347 -17.48 5.79 4.51
N TRP A 348 -16.48 6.41 3.83
CA TRP A 348 -15.12 5.88 3.70
C TRP A 348 -15.04 4.47 3.09
N ASN A 349 -15.98 4.16 2.20
CA ASN A 349 -15.96 2.95 1.38
C ASN A 349 -15.58 3.27 -0.07
N GLN A 350 -15.65 4.55 -0.44
CA GLN A 350 -15.44 5.04 -1.78
C GLN A 350 -13.95 5.17 -2.08
N SER A 351 -13.65 5.16 -3.38
CA SER A 351 -12.36 5.54 -3.91
C SER A 351 -12.56 6.70 -4.88
N TYR A 352 -11.47 7.35 -5.26
CA TYR A 352 -11.48 8.52 -6.14
C TYR A 352 -10.65 8.29 -7.40
N GLY A 353 -10.61 9.28 -8.28
CA GLY A 353 -9.82 9.22 -9.50
C GLY A 353 -8.32 9.21 -9.21
N GLY A 354 -7.59 8.26 -9.80
CA GLY A 354 -6.15 8.12 -9.58
C GLY A 354 -5.52 7.04 -10.45
N VAL A 355 -4.21 6.86 -10.33
CA VAL A 355 -3.43 5.88 -11.12
C VAL A 355 -3.97 4.45 -11.03
N PHE A 356 -4.54 4.08 -9.88
CA PHE A 356 -5.09 2.74 -9.65
C PHE A 356 -6.62 2.66 -9.71
N SER A 357 -7.27 3.76 -10.09
CA SER A 357 -8.72 3.75 -10.29
C SER A 357 -9.08 2.88 -11.48
N SER A 358 -10.17 2.12 -11.37
CA SER A 358 -10.73 1.37 -12.51
C SER A 358 -11.58 2.23 -13.45
N ALA A 359 -11.78 3.50 -13.14
CA ALA A 359 -12.65 4.39 -13.90
C ALA A 359 -11.96 4.92 -15.18
N ASN A 360 -12.62 4.70 -16.32
CA ASN A 360 -12.08 5.00 -17.66
C ASN A 360 -11.94 6.50 -17.97
N ASP A 361 -12.59 7.36 -17.20
CA ASP A 361 -12.57 8.82 -17.33
C ASP A 361 -11.48 9.49 -16.48
N THR A 362 -10.66 8.69 -15.80
CA THR A 362 -9.49 9.18 -15.05
C THR A 362 -8.24 9.21 -15.93
N THR A 363 -7.28 10.05 -15.56
CA THR A 363 -6.01 10.20 -16.26
C THR A 363 -5.01 9.09 -15.95
N HIS A 364 -5.30 8.24 -14.95
CA HIS A 364 -4.42 7.18 -14.44
C HIS A 364 -2.98 7.66 -14.18
N THR A 365 -2.84 8.77 -13.47
CA THR A 365 -1.54 9.35 -13.10
C THR A 365 -1.44 9.57 -11.60
N TYR A 366 -0.21 9.58 -11.08
CA TYR A 366 0.02 10.03 -9.72
C TYR A 366 -0.23 11.52 -9.57
N VAL A 367 -0.78 11.86 -8.41
CA VAL A 367 -0.97 13.24 -7.99
C VAL A 367 0.24 13.63 -7.13
N ALA A 368 0.82 14.79 -7.45
CA ALA A 368 1.99 15.28 -6.73
C ALA A 368 1.63 15.67 -5.29
N PRO A 369 2.44 15.29 -4.28
CA PRO A 369 2.25 15.75 -2.92
C PRO A 369 2.39 17.28 -2.86
N ASN A 370 1.72 17.95 -1.93
CA ASN A 370 1.93 19.39 -1.72
C ASN A 370 3.27 19.60 -1.00
N VAL A 371 4.30 20.02 -1.74
CA VAL A 371 5.68 20.14 -1.26
C VAL A 371 5.98 21.40 -0.44
N ASP A 372 5.00 22.29 -0.31
CA ASP A 372 5.14 23.58 0.39
C ASP A 372 4.41 23.61 1.74
N LEU A 373 3.73 22.52 2.12
CA LEU A 373 3.06 22.44 3.41
C LEU A 373 4.05 22.46 4.58
N VAL A 374 3.65 23.22 5.59
CA VAL A 374 4.23 23.21 6.92
C VAL A 374 3.09 23.07 7.92
N HIS A 375 3.15 22.04 8.76
CA HIS A 375 2.13 21.79 9.77
C HIS A 375 2.80 21.43 11.11
N ASN A 376 2.31 22.01 12.20
CA ASN A 376 2.87 21.88 13.56
C ASN A 376 4.41 21.96 13.62
N GLY A 377 4.98 22.86 12.81
CA GLY A 377 6.42 23.11 12.73
C GLY A 377 7.24 22.08 11.92
N ARG A 378 6.59 21.08 11.33
CA ARG A 378 7.20 20.07 10.44
C ARG A 378 6.98 20.46 8.98
N THR A 379 8.01 20.31 8.15
CA THR A 379 7.95 20.54 6.70
C THR A 379 7.82 19.21 5.97
N ILE A 380 7.51 19.25 4.67
CA ILE A 380 7.66 18.08 3.79
C ILE A 380 9.13 17.63 3.72
N LEU A 381 9.35 16.33 3.56
CA LEU A 381 10.69 15.76 3.46
C LEU A 381 11.45 16.42 2.29
N PRO A 382 12.68 16.96 2.50
CA PRO A 382 13.42 17.63 1.43
C PRO A 382 13.64 16.78 0.18
N ALA A 383 13.79 15.46 0.32
CA ALA A 383 13.88 14.53 -0.81
C ALA A 383 12.59 14.47 -1.64
N ILE A 384 11.41 14.55 -1.01
CA ILE A 384 10.12 14.65 -1.71
C ILE A 384 10.07 15.99 -2.46
N LYS A 385 10.43 17.09 -1.81
CA LYS A 385 10.48 18.41 -2.45
C LYS A 385 11.42 18.45 -3.65
N ALA A 386 12.61 17.88 -3.54
CA ALA A 386 13.56 17.80 -4.65
C ALA A 386 13.01 16.95 -5.81
N LYS A 387 12.24 15.90 -5.51
CA LYS A 387 11.69 14.98 -6.50
C LYS A 387 10.46 15.53 -7.22
N TRP A 388 9.58 16.19 -6.48
CA TRP A 388 8.25 16.61 -6.95
C TRP A 388 8.16 18.12 -7.21
N GLY A 389 9.02 18.94 -6.61
CA GLY A 389 8.89 20.41 -6.64
C GLY A 389 8.97 21.05 -8.02
N ASN A 390 9.79 20.53 -8.94
CA ASN A 390 9.85 21.05 -10.32
C ASN A 390 8.62 20.66 -11.16
N ASN A 391 7.87 19.65 -10.71
CA ASN A 391 6.62 19.23 -11.34
C ASN A 391 5.42 20.01 -10.77
N CYS A 392 5.64 20.91 -9.82
CA CYS A 392 4.58 21.69 -9.20
C CYS A 392 4.79 23.17 -9.53
N ARG A 393 3.79 23.78 -10.17
CA ARG A 393 3.67 25.24 -10.20
C ARG A 393 2.57 25.68 -9.24
N ASP A 394 2.86 26.71 -8.47
CA ASP A 394 1.96 27.35 -7.52
C ASP A 394 0.68 27.80 -8.24
N SER A 395 -0.49 27.48 -7.66
CA SER A 395 -1.79 27.92 -8.20
C SER A 395 -2.02 29.42 -8.05
N THR A 396 -1.18 30.13 -7.28
CA THR A 396 -1.34 31.55 -6.95
C THR A 396 -0.47 32.51 -7.75
N SER A 397 0.42 32.02 -8.63
CA SER A 397 1.18 32.92 -9.52
C SER A 397 0.29 33.41 -10.67
N ASP A 398 -0.33 34.58 -10.47
CA ASP A 398 -0.87 35.41 -11.55
C ASP A 398 0.22 35.62 -12.62
N ASP A 399 0.07 34.97 -13.76
CA ASP A 399 0.98 35.09 -14.91
C ASP A 399 0.85 36.50 -15.51
N ASN A 400 1.72 37.41 -15.08
CA ASN A 400 2.05 38.64 -15.80
C ASN A 400 3.56 38.90 -15.78
N GLN A 401 4.35 37.83 -15.98
CA GLN A 401 5.76 37.95 -16.29
C GLN A 401 6.10 37.05 -17.48
N ASP A 402 6.25 37.71 -18.63
CA ASP A 402 6.99 37.22 -19.78
C ASP A 402 8.43 36.98 -19.33
N ASP A 403 8.77 35.75 -18.95
CA ASP A 403 10.16 35.36 -18.70
C ASP A 403 10.70 34.55 -19.89
N ASP A 404 11.20 35.31 -20.85
CA ASP A 404 12.31 34.90 -21.72
C ASP A 404 13.57 34.76 -20.85
N ASP A 405 13.90 33.54 -20.39
CA ASP A 405 15.29 33.23 -20.08
C ASP A 405 15.61 31.75 -20.34
N GLU A 406 16.15 31.51 -21.55
CA GLU A 406 16.87 30.28 -21.88
C GLU A 406 18.27 30.33 -21.26
N SER A 407 18.50 29.56 -20.19
CA SER A 407 19.85 29.06 -19.91
C SER A 407 19.81 27.59 -19.47
N TYR A 408 19.97 26.71 -20.45
CA TYR A 408 20.36 25.33 -20.22
C TYR A 408 21.78 25.31 -19.63
N THR A 409 21.93 24.77 -18.44
CA THR A 409 23.22 24.25 -17.95
C THR A 409 23.04 22.75 -17.68
N GLU A 410 23.65 21.93 -18.54
CA GLU A 410 23.87 20.51 -18.26
C GLU A 410 24.90 20.39 -17.14
N GLU A 411 24.50 19.87 -15.98
CA GLU A 411 25.44 19.42 -14.97
C GLU A 411 25.25 17.91 -14.75
N TYR A 412 26.19 17.15 -15.33
CA TYR A 412 26.36 15.71 -15.12
C TYR A 412 26.76 15.45 -13.67
N TYR A 413 25.87 14.86 -12.86
CA TYR A 413 26.24 14.29 -11.57
C TYR A 413 26.73 12.84 -11.74
N ASN A 414 28.05 12.67 -11.71
CA ASN A 414 28.69 11.40 -11.33
C ASN A 414 28.74 11.34 -9.80
N GLN A 415 27.99 10.42 -9.18
CA GLN A 415 28.25 10.00 -7.81
C GLN A 415 29.08 8.71 -7.85
N GLU A 416 30.38 8.85 -7.65
CA GLU A 416 31.23 7.77 -7.12
C GLU A 416 30.78 7.49 -5.68
N TYR A 417 30.35 6.26 -5.41
CA TYR A 417 30.21 5.76 -4.05
C TYR A 417 31.58 5.31 -3.53
N ASP A 418 32.02 5.92 -2.43
CA ASP A 418 33.26 5.62 -1.72
C ASP A 418 33.10 4.32 -0.91
N GLU A 419 33.55 3.20 -1.49
CA GLU A 419 33.76 1.93 -0.79
C GLU A 419 34.99 2.05 0.12
N LYS A 420 34.79 2.45 1.38
CA LYS A 420 35.77 2.23 2.44
C LYS A 420 35.05 2.10 3.78
N TYR A 421 34.87 0.87 4.24
CA TYR A 421 35.23 0.35 5.56
C TYR A 421 34.62 -1.06 5.72
N TYR A 422 35.32 -1.92 6.47
CA TYR A 422 35.10 -3.36 6.73
C TYR A 422 35.78 -4.35 5.79
N LYS A 423 37.07 -4.60 6.07
CA LYS A 423 37.74 -5.90 5.85
C LYS A 423 38.63 -6.22 7.06
N GLU A 424 38.78 -7.52 7.28
CA GLU A 424 39.56 -8.25 8.31
C GLU A 424 38.80 -8.46 9.63
N GLU A 425 38.69 -9.66 10.21
CA GLU A 425 39.20 -11.01 9.95
C GLU A 425 38.43 -11.93 10.92
N TYR A 426 38.12 -13.18 10.57
CA TYR A 426 38.34 -14.38 11.41
C TYR A 426 38.05 -15.66 10.61
N TYR A 427 38.76 -16.72 11.02
CA TYR A 427 39.33 -17.80 10.21
C TYR A 427 38.46 -19.07 10.12
N ASN A 428 38.76 -19.89 9.10
CA ASN A 428 38.30 -21.25 8.82
C ASN A 428 38.28 -22.23 10.02
N GLN A 429 37.30 -23.13 10.03
CA GLN A 429 37.54 -24.55 10.32
C GLN A 429 36.49 -25.47 9.65
N GLU A 430 36.97 -26.35 8.77
CA GLU A 430 36.30 -27.51 8.17
C GLU A 430 36.25 -28.72 9.14
N TYR A 431 35.51 -29.77 8.70
CA TYR A 431 35.36 -31.16 9.19
C TYR A 431 34.16 -31.42 10.14
N GLU A 432 33.32 -32.46 10.01
CA GLU A 432 33.21 -33.62 9.11
C GLU A 432 31.77 -34.23 9.25
N GLU A 433 31.39 -35.12 8.33
CA GLU A 433 30.12 -35.85 8.22
C GLU A 433 29.70 -36.67 9.47
N HIS A 434 28.39 -36.92 9.66
CA HIS A 434 27.87 -38.28 9.84
C HIS A 434 26.32 -38.38 9.82
N TYR A 435 25.88 -39.51 9.25
CA TYR A 435 24.53 -40.05 9.06
C TYR A 435 23.68 -40.20 10.33
N TYR A 436 22.35 -40.07 10.20
CA TYR A 436 21.40 -41.11 10.67
C TYR A 436 20.10 -41.11 9.84
N LYS A 437 19.63 -42.32 9.55
CA LYS A 437 18.42 -42.72 8.82
C LYS A 437 17.48 -43.35 9.86
N GLU A 438 16.18 -43.11 9.81
CA GLU A 438 15.17 -44.11 10.23
C GLU A 438 13.76 -43.80 9.70
N GLU A 439 13.09 -44.87 9.28
CA GLU A 439 11.79 -44.96 8.61
C GLU A 439 10.65 -45.30 9.61
N TYR A 440 9.41 -45.39 9.08
CA TYR A 440 8.16 -46.07 9.55
C TYR A 440 6.97 -45.11 9.80
N TYR A 441 5.71 -45.35 9.40
CA TYR A 441 4.98 -46.48 8.78
C TYR A 441 3.71 -45.95 8.05
N ASN A 442 3.26 -46.63 6.98
CA ASN A 442 1.99 -46.43 6.27
C ASN A 442 0.77 -46.97 7.05
N GLN A 443 -0.43 -46.42 6.81
CA GLN A 443 -1.68 -47.21 6.83
C GLN A 443 -2.74 -46.63 5.87
N GLU A 444 -3.18 -47.48 4.93
CA GLU A 444 -4.33 -47.34 4.02
C GLU A 444 -5.66 -47.42 4.80
N TYR A 445 -6.74 -46.80 4.28
CA TYR A 445 -8.09 -47.38 4.28
C TYR A 445 -8.97 -46.80 3.14
N ASP A 446 -9.84 -47.70 2.65
CA ASP A 446 -10.69 -47.75 1.45
C ASP A 446 -11.82 -46.71 1.27
N GLU A 447 -12.23 -46.60 -0.01
CA GLU A 447 -13.39 -45.91 -0.59
C GLU A 447 -14.77 -46.45 -0.11
N ASP A 448 -15.80 -45.58 -0.07
CA ASP A 448 -17.09 -45.81 -0.75
C ASP A 448 -18.11 -44.64 -0.62
N SER A 449 -18.49 -44.09 -1.78
CA SER A 449 -19.78 -43.49 -2.21
C SER A 449 -20.59 -42.49 -1.34
N TYR A 450 -20.94 -41.30 -1.89
CA TYR A 450 -22.32 -40.90 -2.30
C TYR A 450 -22.40 -39.44 -2.83
N SER A 451 -22.80 -39.34 -4.11
CA SER A 451 -23.53 -38.29 -4.87
C SER A 451 -23.52 -36.80 -4.48
N GLU A 452 -23.04 -35.99 -5.44
CA GLU A 452 -23.35 -34.56 -5.64
C GLU A 452 -24.73 -34.32 -6.26
N GLU A 453 -25.41 -33.22 -5.89
CA GLU A 453 -26.34 -32.51 -6.78
C GLU A 453 -26.48 -31.02 -6.37
N TYR A 454 -26.51 -30.14 -7.39
CA TYR A 454 -26.83 -28.68 -7.42
C TYR A 454 -25.70 -27.65 -7.19
N TYR A 455 -25.17 -27.08 -8.28
CA TYR A 455 -25.60 -25.76 -8.82
C TYR A 455 -24.79 -25.38 -10.07
N ASN A 456 -25.46 -25.22 -11.23
CA ASN A 456 -25.04 -24.29 -12.28
C ASN A 456 -26.16 -24.14 -13.33
N GLN A 457 -26.70 -22.93 -13.43
CA GLN A 457 -27.33 -22.27 -14.60
C GLN A 457 -27.99 -21.00 -14.03
N GLU A 458 -27.86 -19.81 -14.58
CA GLU A 458 -27.78 -19.43 -15.99
C GLU A 458 -27.39 -17.94 -16.08
N TYR A 459 -26.60 -17.56 -17.06
CA TYR A 459 -26.75 -16.27 -17.74
C TYR A 459 -26.26 -16.42 -19.17
N ARG A 460 -27.20 -16.43 -20.12
CA ARG A 460 -26.98 -15.80 -21.44
C ARG A 460 -28.26 -15.60 -22.26
N ASP A 461 -28.32 -14.37 -22.76
CA ASP A 461 -28.89 -13.87 -24.02
C ASP A 461 -30.41 -13.77 -24.22
N GLY A 462 -30.84 -12.58 -24.67
CA GLY A 462 -32.12 -12.39 -25.35
C GLY A 462 -32.63 -10.95 -25.33
N ALA A 463 -32.36 -10.20 -26.40
CA ALA A 463 -32.91 -8.88 -26.69
C ALA A 463 -34.36 -8.92 -27.22
N ASP A 464 -35.01 -7.76 -27.15
CA ASP A 464 -36.20 -7.28 -27.89
C ASP A 464 -37.57 -7.94 -27.68
N GLU A 465 -38.53 -7.18 -27.13
CA GLU A 465 -39.71 -6.62 -27.83
C GLU A 465 -40.78 -6.06 -26.84
N GLY A 466 -41.28 -4.84 -27.12
CA GLY A 466 -42.73 -4.61 -27.14
C GLY A 466 -43.51 -4.07 -25.93
N TYR A 467 -43.54 -2.73 -25.80
CA TYR A 467 -44.73 -1.84 -25.73
C TYR A 467 -45.76 -1.80 -24.56
N ASN A 468 -46.14 -0.54 -24.26
CA ASN A 468 -47.29 0.06 -23.54
C ASN A 468 -47.28 0.11 -22.00
N GLY A 469 -47.50 1.25 -21.33
CA GLY A 469 -47.86 2.60 -21.76
C GLY A 469 -48.23 3.52 -20.58
N ASN A 470 -48.40 4.81 -20.91
CA ASN A 470 -48.90 5.97 -20.12
C ASN A 470 -47.94 6.67 -19.14
N SER A 471 -47.90 8.01 -19.00
CA SER A 471 -48.20 9.21 -19.82
C SER A 471 -48.14 10.42 -18.86
N ALA A 472 -47.49 11.52 -19.28
CA ALA A 472 -47.74 12.95 -18.96
C ALA A 472 -46.38 13.70 -19.07
N ASP A 473 -46.02 14.31 -20.20
CA ASP A 473 -46.46 15.58 -20.81
C ASP A 473 -45.99 16.85 -20.07
N MET A 474 -45.08 17.61 -20.71
CA MET A 474 -45.25 19.05 -20.96
C MET A 474 -44.18 19.61 -21.93
N SER A 475 -44.63 19.78 -23.18
CA SER A 475 -44.45 20.90 -24.13
C SER A 475 -43.11 21.62 -24.37
N LEU A 476 -42.77 21.65 -25.66
CA LEU A 476 -41.79 22.45 -26.42
C LEU A 476 -42.18 23.93 -26.59
N GLU A 477 -41.18 24.81 -26.77
CA GLU A 477 -41.27 25.97 -27.67
C GLU A 477 -39.98 26.16 -28.48
N HIS A 478 -40.16 26.62 -29.73
CA HIS A 478 -39.22 26.61 -30.85
C HIS A 478 -39.13 28.04 -31.40
N VAL A 479 -37.93 28.59 -31.66
CA VAL A 479 -37.76 29.74 -32.59
C VAL A 479 -36.45 29.63 -33.37
N GLU A 480 -36.59 29.80 -34.69
CA GLU A 480 -35.61 29.68 -35.76
C GLU A 480 -34.61 30.85 -35.94
N SER A 481 -33.60 30.52 -36.75
CA SER A 481 -32.42 31.23 -37.26
C SER A 481 -32.60 32.60 -37.96
N LYS A 482 -31.51 33.40 -37.98
CA LYS A 482 -31.12 34.26 -39.12
C LYS A 482 -29.59 34.31 -39.34
N LYS A 483 -29.20 34.30 -40.63
CA LYS A 483 -27.84 34.25 -41.21
C LYS A 483 -27.14 35.63 -41.33
N GLY A 484 -25.80 35.64 -41.13
CA GLY A 484 -24.71 36.36 -41.87
C GLY A 484 -24.74 37.88 -42.09
N PRO A 485 -23.61 38.57 -42.40
CA PRO A 485 -22.46 38.08 -43.18
C PRO A 485 -21.05 38.34 -42.58
N GLY A 486 -20.04 37.66 -43.11
CA GLY A 486 -18.67 37.63 -42.60
C GLY A 486 -17.71 38.74 -43.04
N ARG A 487 -16.49 38.66 -42.51
CA ARG A 487 -15.26 39.21 -43.10
C ARG A 487 -14.10 38.23 -42.86
N ASN A 488 -13.43 37.86 -43.95
CA ASN A 488 -12.18 37.11 -43.96
C ASN A 488 -11.02 37.95 -43.44
N ARG A 489 -10.16 37.37 -42.61
CA ARG A 489 -8.71 37.60 -42.62
C ARG A 489 -8.00 36.28 -42.35
N GLU A 490 -7.34 35.76 -43.38
CA GLU A 490 -6.32 34.73 -43.26
C GLU A 490 -5.11 35.30 -42.50
N GLY A 491 -4.49 34.48 -41.65
CA GLY A 491 -3.21 34.82 -41.02
C GLY A 491 -2.77 33.80 -39.97
N ARG A 492 -1.90 32.87 -40.40
CA ARG A 492 -1.00 31.98 -39.63
C ARG A 492 -1.59 31.04 -38.58
N LYS A 493 -1.59 29.76 -38.94
CA LYS A 493 -1.45 28.64 -38.00
C LYS A 493 -0.04 28.69 -37.40
N GLU A 494 0.09 29.05 -36.14
CA GLU A 494 1.20 28.62 -35.28
C GLU A 494 0.66 27.56 -34.33
N GLY A 495 1.25 26.37 -34.39
CA GLY A 495 0.86 25.23 -33.58
C GLY A 495 1.24 25.48 -32.13
N ASN A 496 0.24 25.79 -31.30
CA ASN A 496 0.42 25.83 -29.86
C ASN A 496 0.49 24.37 -29.37
N ARG A 497 1.71 23.82 -29.23
CA ARG A 497 1.93 22.61 -28.41
C ARG A 497 1.66 23.02 -26.96
N GLY A 498 0.44 22.76 -26.49
CA GLY A 498 0.07 23.00 -25.10
C GLY A 498 1.03 22.29 -24.17
N ARG A 499 1.81 23.05 -23.41
CA ARG A 499 2.54 22.54 -22.25
C ARG A 499 1.48 22.19 -21.20
N ASN A 500 1.34 20.91 -20.86
CA ASN A 500 0.49 20.49 -19.74
C ASN A 500 1.00 21.17 -18.47
N ARG A 501 0.19 22.07 -17.90
CA ARG A 501 0.44 22.67 -16.57
C ARG A 501 0.13 21.60 -15.53
N ILE A 502 1.02 21.44 -14.54
CA ILE A 502 0.91 20.44 -13.49
C ILE A 502 0.85 21.19 -12.16
N TYR A 503 -0.21 20.95 -11.39
CA TYR A 503 -0.45 21.58 -10.08
C TYR A 503 -0.24 20.55 -8.95
N CYS A 504 0.45 20.95 -7.88
CA CYS A 504 0.59 20.18 -6.62
C CYS A 504 -0.77 20.09 -5.91
N LEU A 505 -0.99 19.07 -5.05
CA LEU A 505 -2.19 19.02 -4.19
C LEU A 505 -2.46 20.40 -3.55
N PRO A 506 -3.70 20.92 -3.58
CA PRO A 506 -4.00 22.26 -3.08
C PRO A 506 -3.69 22.46 -1.59
N ASP A 507 -3.46 23.71 -1.17
CA ASP A 507 -3.17 24.06 0.24
C ASP A 507 -4.28 23.68 1.22
N TYR A 508 -5.52 23.50 0.74
CA TYR A 508 -6.60 23.06 1.60
C TYR A 508 -6.32 21.68 2.20
N TYR A 509 -5.47 20.84 1.60
CA TYR A 509 -5.04 19.57 2.22
C TYR A 509 -4.37 19.75 3.60
N ARG A 510 -3.83 20.94 3.92
CA ARG A 510 -3.20 21.23 5.22
C ARG A 510 -4.19 21.23 6.38
N ASP A 511 -5.40 21.73 6.12
CA ASP A 511 -6.35 22.10 7.15
C ASP A 511 -7.54 21.11 7.20
N ILE A 512 -7.42 19.97 6.51
CA ILE A 512 -8.55 19.07 6.25
C ILE A 512 -8.29 17.67 6.77
N ILE A 513 -9.21 17.24 7.62
CA ILE A 513 -9.28 15.90 8.20
C ILE A 513 -9.77 14.87 7.17
N GLU A 514 -10.65 15.26 6.24
CA GLU A 514 -11.22 14.47 5.15
C GLU A 514 -11.79 15.42 4.06
N LEU A 515 -11.56 15.13 2.77
CA LEU A 515 -12.11 15.92 1.66
C LEU A 515 -13.30 15.22 1.03
N PRO A 516 -14.29 15.96 0.48
CA PRO A 516 -15.36 15.32 -0.27
C PRO A 516 -14.83 14.63 -1.53
N ASP A 517 -15.44 13.51 -1.92
CA ASP A 517 -15.06 12.70 -3.09
C ASP A 517 -14.94 13.51 -4.39
N ASN A 518 -15.75 14.55 -4.57
CA ASN A 518 -15.71 15.44 -5.74
C ASN A 518 -14.58 16.48 -5.72
N PHE A 519 -13.81 16.58 -4.63
CA PHE A 519 -12.61 17.44 -4.51
C PHE A 519 -11.29 16.64 -4.51
N HIS A 520 -11.38 15.30 -4.57
CA HIS A 520 -10.25 14.45 -4.90
C HIS A 520 -9.87 14.67 -6.38
N PRO A 521 -8.57 14.73 -6.69
CA PRO A 521 -8.01 15.88 -7.40
C PRO A 521 -8.69 16.13 -8.75
N PRO A 522 -9.15 17.36 -9.01
CA PRO A 522 -9.78 17.69 -10.27
C PRO A 522 -8.77 17.60 -11.42
N LYS A 523 -9.28 17.39 -12.64
CA LYS A 523 -8.51 17.41 -13.89
C LYS A 523 -7.58 18.64 -13.93
N GLY A 524 -6.27 18.42 -13.98
CA GLY A 524 -5.19 19.43 -14.01
C GLY A 524 -4.09 19.25 -12.96
N PHE A 525 -4.32 18.47 -11.90
CA PHE A 525 -3.35 18.21 -10.82
C PHE A 525 -2.45 16.98 -11.07
N GLU A 526 -2.57 16.44 -12.29
CA GLU A 526 -1.96 15.19 -12.71
C GLU A 526 -0.59 15.43 -13.30
N VAL A 527 0.40 14.67 -12.83
CA VAL A 527 1.75 14.75 -13.38
C VAL A 527 1.90 13.68 -14.48
N PRO A 528 1.97 14.05 -15.77
CA PRO A 528 2.49 13.14 -16.79
C PRO A 528 4.00 13.00 -16.58
N ILE A 529 4.39 12.16 -15.63
CA ILE A 529 5.75 11.66 -15.57
C ILE A 529 5.91 10.79 -16.84
N PRO A 530 7.03 10.88 -17.58
CA PRO A 530 7.33 9.93 -18.64
C PRO A 530 7.61 8.57 -17.98
N LEU A 531 6.53 7.91 -17.59
CA LEU A 531 6.48 6.56 -17.06
C LEU A 531 6.25 5.71 -18.28
N ALA A 532 7.20 4.82 -18.58
CA ALA A 532 6.82 3.68 -19.38
C ALA A 532 5.75 2.94 -18.55
N PRO A 533 4.49 2.84 -19.01
CA PRO A 533 3.54 1.97 -18.33
C PRO A 533 4.16 0.58 -18.28
N ALA A 534 4.00 -0.12 -17.16
CA ALA A 534 4.33 -1.54 -17.13
C ALA A 534 3.64 -2.19 -18.35
N PRO A 535 4.36 -2.93 -19.20
CA PRO A 535 3.75 -3.55 -20.35
C PRO A 535 2.55 -4.37 -19.86
N PRO A 536 1.37 -4.26 -20.50
CA PRO A 536 0.19 -4.99 -20.08
C PRO A 536 0.55 -6.47 -19.98
N ILE A 537 0.18 -7.10 -18.88
CA ILE A 537 0.37 -8.54 -18.67
C ILE A 537 -0.39 -9.25 -19.79
N LYS A 538 0.35 -9.73 -20.81
CA LYS A 538 -0.21 -10.47 -21.96
C LYS A 538 -0.45 -11.94 -21.65
N THR A 539 0.01 -12.40 -20.49
CA THR A 539 -0.33 -13.72 -19.97
C THR A 539 -1.72 -13.66 -19.34
N PRO A 540 -2.66 -14.53 -19.76
CA PRO A 540 -3.93 -14.66 -19.06
C PRO A 540 -3.66 -14.87 -17.58
N ILE A 541 -4.29 -14.07 -16.70
CA ILE A 541 -4.38 -14.37 -15.28
C ILE A 541 -5.07 -15.74 -15.22
N ARG A 542 -4.32 -16.79 -14.88
CA ARG A 542 -4.94 -18.07 -14.53
C ARG A 542 -5.60 -17.86 -13.17
N VAL A 543 -6.91 -17.63 -13.20
CA VAL A 543 -7.76 -17.86 -12.04
C VAL A 543 -7.66 -19.35 -11.75
N TYR A 544 -7.01 -19.72 -10.65
CA TYR A 544 -7.04 -21.09 -10.17
C TYR A 544 -8.41 -21.29 -9.51
N PRO A 545 -9.21 -22.29 -9.94
CA PRO A 545 -10.44 -22.62 -9.23
C PRO A 545 -10.10 -23.02 -7.80
N TYR A 546 -10.92 -22.57 -6.84
CA TYR A 546 -10.88 -22.97 -5.43
C TYR A 546 -10.63 -24.48 -5.33
N ALA A 547 -9.52 -24.87 -4.70
CA ALA A 547 -9.35 -26.23 -4.24
C ALA A 547 -10.29 -26.40 -3.05
N ASN A 548 -11.32 -27.22 -3.19
CA ASN A 548 -12.16 -27.59 -2.06
C ASN A 548 -11.27 -28.14 -0.92
N PRO A 549 -11.51 -27.76 0.34
CA PRO A 549 -10.75 -28.29 1.47
C PRO A 549 -10.94 -29.81 1.56
N PRO A 550 -9.93 -30.56 2.06
CA PRO A 550 -10.07 -31.99 2.26
C PRO A 550 -11.19 -32.27 3.27
N ALA A 551 -12.24 -32.95 2.83
CA ALA A 551 -13.34 -33.39 3.69
C ALA A 551 -12.87 -34.52 4.62
N SER A 552 -13.36 -34.47 5.87
CA SER A 552 -13.11 -35.39 6.99
C SER A 552 -13.54 -36.83 6.76
#